data_AF-A0A969YXJ0-F1
#
_entry.id   AF-A0A969YXJ0-F1
#
_cell.length_a   1.000
_cell.length_b   1.000
_cell.length_c   1.000
_cell.angle_alpha   90.00
_cell.angle_beta   90.00
_cell.angle_gamma   90.00
#
_symmetry.space_group_name_H-M   'P 1'
#
loop_
_entity.id
_entity.type
_entity.pdbx_description
1 polymer ?
#
loop_
_entity_poly.entity_id
_entity_poly.type
_entity_poly.pdbx_seq_one_letter_code
_entity_poly.pdbx_strand_id
1 'polypeptide(L)'
;MIKFTYLAVFEPSEKGYSVYFPDLPGCVSYGESLEDAQKQSAEALGLHIYGMEKDGDEIPAPSKTPQLDPETAAGYIVEPVTAIVEWDSDFTKLTPFERERLLEADREVLAGEVVDHNEIDWK
;
A
#
# COMPACT_ATOMS: atom_id res chain seq x y z
N MET A 1 0.96 8.09 -6.41
CA MET A 1 1.22 7.12 -5.30
C MET A 1 0.17 7.25 -4.22
N ILE A 2 -0.71 6.26 -4.09
CA ILE A 2 -1.63 6.21 -2.94
C ILE A 2 -0.88 5.69 -1.73
N LYS A 3 -1.14 6.31 -0.58
CA LYS A 3 -0.60 5.90 0.71
C LYS A 3 -1.74 5.44 1.59
N PHE A 4 -1.60 4.25 2.13
CA PHE A 4 -2.50 3.71 3.14
C PHE A 4 -1.75 3.64 4.46
N THR A 5 -2.32 4.25 5.50
CA THR A 5 -1.73 4.27 6.84
C THR A 5 -2.72 3.68 7.82
N TYR A 6 -2.34 2.56 8.45
CA TYR A 6 -3.13 1.88 9.48
C TYR A 6 -2.30 1.70 10.74
N LEU A 7 -2.97 1.58 11.87
CA LEU A 7 -2.31 1.23 13.13
C LEU A 7 -2.07 -0.28 13.16
N ALA A 8 -0.81 -0.67 13.29
CA ALA A 8 -0.40 -2.05 13.46
C ALA A 8 -0.09 -2.31 14.95
N VAL A 9 -0.38 -3.52 15.39
CA VAL A 9 -0.08 -3.99 16.75
C VAL A 9 1.07 -4.97 16.65
N PHE A 10 2.18 -4.65 17.30
CA PHE A 10 3.39 -5.45 17.37
C PHE A 10 3.43 -6.18 18.70
N GLU A 11 3.24 -7.48 18.65
CA GLU A 11 3.21 -8.35 19.83
C GLU A 11 4.56 -9.04 20.02
N PRO A 12 5.19 -8.92 21.20
CA PRO A 12 6.43 -9.63 21.46
C PRO A 12 6.18 -11.14 21.48
N SER A 13 7.06 -11.88 20.81
CA SER A 13 7.09 -13.35 20.79
C SER A 13 8.44 -13.85 21.33
N GLU A 14 8.62 -15.18 21.41
CA GLU A 14 9.89 -15.75 21.88
C GLU A 14 11.12 -15.32 21.05
N LYS A 15 10.96 -15.02 19.75
CA LYS A 15 12.07 -14.77 18.81
C LYS A 15 11.85 -13.58 17.86
N GLY A 16 11.03 -12.61 18.26
CA GLY A 16 10.72 -11.47 17.39
C GLY A 16 9.36 -10.87 17.72
N TYR A 17 8.70 -10.32 16.71
CA TYR A 17 7.39 -9.68 16.85
C TYR A 17 6.40 -10.24 15.82
N SER A 18 5.24 -10.68 16.31
CA SER A 18 4.06 -10.88 15.46
C SER A 18 3.38 -9.54 15.25
N VAL A 19 2.81 -9.32 14.08
CA VAL A 19 2.13 -8.06 13.76
C VAL A 19 0.77 -8.35 13.17
N TYR A 20 -0.24 -7.59 13.60
CA TYR A 20 -1.56 -7.62 12.99
C TYR A 20 -2.14 -6.20 12.89
N PHE A 21 -3.13 -6.05 12.02
CA PHE A 21 -3.84 -4.79 11.79
C PHE A 21 -5.29 -4.93 12.26
N PRO A 22 -5.69 -4.29 13.37
CA PRO A 22 -7.06 -4.39 13.91
C PRO A 22 -8.16 -4.01 12.91
N ASP A 23 -7.90 -3.01 12.06
CA ASP A 23 -8.86 -2.54 11.05
C ASP A 23 -8.84 -3.38 9.76
N LEU A 24 -7.87 -4.29 9.60
CA LEU A 24 -7.73 -5.17 8.43
C LEU A 24 -7.59 -6.62 8.89
N PRO A 25 -8.68 -7.26 9.34
CA PRO A 25 -8.65 -8.64 9.83
C PRO A 25 -8.04 -9.59 8.80
N GLY A 26 -7.05 -10.38 9.25
CA GLY A 26 -6.30 -11.30 8.39
C GLY A 26 -5.03 -10.71 7.77
N CYS A 27 -4.81 -9.39 7.87
CA CYS A 27 -3.52 -8.78 7.56
C CYS A 27 -2.55 -9.01 8.72
N VAL A 28 -1.66 -9.99 8.57
CA VAL A 28 -0.68 -10.38 9.60
C VAL A 28 0.71 -10.52 9.01
N SER A 29 1.73 -10.28 9.82
CA SER A 29 3.13 -10.50 9.47
C SER A 29 3.96 -10.86 10.70
N TYR A 30 5.24 -11.15 10.49
CA TYR A 30 6.20 -11.44 11.55
C TYR A 30 7.57 -10.88 11.17
N GLY A 31 8.35 -10.46 12.15
CA GLY A 31 9.78 -10.15 11.97
C GLY A 31 10.63 -10.55 13.17
N GLU A 32 11.91 -10.86 12.93
CA GLU A 32 12.84 -11.35 13.95
C GLU A 32 13.30 -10.25 14.93
N SER A 33 13.09 -8.99 14.56
CA SER A 33 13.34 -7.80 15.38
C SER A 33 12.22 -6.78 15.15
N LEU A 34 12.16 -5.72 15.97
CA LEU A 34 11.15 -4.67 15.78
C LEU A 34 11.31 -3.98 14.41
N GLU A 35 12.55 -3.67 14.00
CA GLU A 35 12.83 -3.05 12.71
C GLU A 35 12.44 -3.97 11.54
N ASP A 36 12.72 -5.26 11.67
CA ASP A 36 12.32 -6.26 10.68
C ASP A 36 10.79 -6.35 10.61
N ALA A 37 10.11 -6.45 11.75
CA ALA A 37 8.65 -6.51 11.82
C ALA A 37 7.99 -5.26 11.22
N GLN A 38 8.58 -4.07 11.38
CA GLN A 38 8.11 -2.83 10.74
C GLN A 38 8.19 -2.91 9.21
N LYS A 39 9.29 -3.47 8.66
CA LYS A 39 9.42 -3.68 7.21
C LYS A 39 8.42 -4.71 6.71
N GLN A 40 8.34 -5.86 7.38
CA GLN A 40 7.44 -6.95 7.01
C GLN A 40 5.97 -6.55 7.09
N SER A 41 5.58 -5.73 8.06
CA SER A 41 4.22 -5.23 8.18
C SER A 41 3.83 -4.23 7.10
N ALA A 42 4.76 -3.39 6.64
CA ALA A 42 4.51 -2.48 5.51
C ALA A 42 4.27 -3.25 4.20
N GLU A 43 5.05 -4.31 3.96
CA GLU A 43 4.84 -5.20 2.81
C GLU A 43 3.52 -5.96 2.91
N ALA A 44 3.22 -6.55 4.08
CA ALA A 44 1.97 -7.26 4.31
C ALA A 44 0.74 -6.36 4.13
N LEU A 45 0.79 -5.12 4.63
CA LEU A 45 -0.26 -4.12 4.44
C LEU A 45 -0.49 -3.84 2.96
N GLY A 46 0.58 -3.59 2.19
CA GLY A 46 0.49 -3.32 0.76
C GLY A 46 -0.10 -4.50 -0.02
N LEU A 47 0.35 -5.72 0.27
CA LEU A 47 -0.15 -6.94 -0.37
C LEU A 47 -1.60 -7.24 -0.01
N HIS A 48 -2.00 -7.03 1.24
CA HIS A 48 -3.37 -7.26 1.69
C HIS A 48 -4.33 -6.30 0.99
N ILE A 49 -4.00 -5.01 0.95
CA ILE A 49 -4.80 -3.99 0.24
C ILE A 49 -4.89 -4.32 -1.25
N TYR A 50 -3.78 -4.71 -1.89
CA TYR A 50 -3.80 -5.15 -3.28
C TYR A 50 -4.76 -6.34 -3.49
N GLY A 51 -4.74 -7.32 -2.59
CA GLY A 51 -5.66 -8.46 -2.62
C GLY A 51 -7.12 -8.03 -2.53
N MET A 52 -7.46 -7.19 -1.56
CA MET A 52 -8.82 -6.65 -1.40
C MET A 52 -9.29 -5.92 -2.67
N GLU A 53 -8.43 -5.09 -3.27
CA GLU A 53 -8.76 -4.41 -4.53
C GLU A 53 -8.99 -5.38 -5.69
N LYS A 54 -8.23 -6.48 -5.76
CA LYS A 54 -8.40 -7.52 -6.78
C LYS A 54 -9.68 -8.31 -6.62
N ASP A 55 -10.08 -8.55 -5.38
CA ASP A 55 -11.30 -9.28 -5.06
C ASP A 55 -12.55 -8.38 -5.09
N GLY A 56 -12.36 -7.06 -5.18
CA GLY A 56 -13.43 -6.06 -5.21
C GLY A 56 -14.01 -5.75 -3.82
N ASP A 57 -13.25 -6.06 -2.78
CA ASP A 57 -13.63 -5.81 -1.39
C ASP A 57 -13.50 -4.33 -1.03
N GLU A 58 -14.36 -3.87 -0.12
CA GLU A 58 -14.27 -2.52 0.42
C GLU A 58 -13.09 -2.41 1.38
N ILE A 59 -12.18 -1.46 1.13
CA ILE A 59 -11.07 -1.16 2.03
C ILE A 59 -11.60 -0.29 3.19
N PRO A 60 -11.59 -0.78 4.44
CA PRO A 60 -12.13 -0.06 5.58
C PRO A 60 -11.27 1.17 5.93
N ALA A 61 -11.88 2.26 6.39
CA ALA A 61 -11.13 3.44 6.80
C ALA A 61 -10.31 3.18 8.09
N PRO A 62 -9.08 3.72 8.21
CA PRO A 62 -8.27 3.55 9.41
C PRO A 62 -8.90 4.23 10.63
N SER A 63 -8.90 3.54 11.77
CA SER A 63 -9.42 4.03 13.04
C SER A 63 -8.37 4.87 13.79
N LYS A 64 -8.85 5.85 14.57
CA LYS A 64 -7.97 6.64 15.48
C LYS A 64 -7.61 5.89 16.76
N THR A 65 -8.41 4.88 17.10
CA THR A 65 -8.28 4.10 18.32
C THR A 65 -8.62 2.66 17.95
N PRO A 66 -7.61 1.82 17.70
CA PRO A 66 -7.84 0.48 17.20
C PRO A 66 -8.40 -0.39 18.31
N GLN A 67 -9.37 -1.23 17.97
CA GLN A 67 -9.92 -2.21 18.90
C GLN A 67 -9.00 -3.43 18.94
N LEU A 68 -8.23 -3.56 20.01
CA LEU A 68 -7.28 -4.66 20.18
C LEU A 68 -7.99 -5.98 20.49
N ASP A 69 -7.36 -7.08 20.09
CA ASP A 69 -7.78 -8.42 20.49
C ASP A 69 -7.58 -8.61 22.01
N PRO A 70 -8.57 -9.13 22.77
CA PRO A 70 -8.41 -9.43 24.19
C PRO A 70 -7.23 -10.35 24.52
N GLU A 71 -6.78 -11.16 23.56
CA GLU A 71 -5.65 -12.09 23.71
C GLU A 71 -4.30 -11.45 23.37
N THR A 72 -4.27 -10.15 23.02
CA THR A 72 -3.03 -9.43 22.67
C THR A 72 -2.00 -9.53 23.79
N ALA A 73 -0.78 -9.97 23.45
CA ALA A 73 0.29 -10.19 24.41
C ALA A 73 0.70 -8.89 25.13
N ALA A 74 0.93 -8.97 26.45
CA ALA A 74 1.39 -7.81 27.23
C ALA A 74 2.75 -7.29 26.73
N GLY A 75 2.91 -5.97 26.74
CA GLY A 75 4.11 -5.31 26.20
C GLY A 75 4.06 -5.07 24.68
N TYR A 76 2.89 -5.21 24.07
CA TYR A 76 2.66 -4.83 22.69
C TYR A 76 2.94 -3.35 22.43
N ILE A 77 3.28 -3.04 21.18
CA ILE A 77 3.49 -1.68 20.68
C ILE A 77 2.44 -1.41 19.60
N VAL A 78 1.89 -0.21 19.58
CA VAL A 78 0.97 0.22 18.51
C VAL A 78 1.62 1.35 17.75
N GLU A 79 1.85 1.14 16.46
CA GLU A 79 2.52 2.11 15.60
C GLU A 79 1.82 2.23 14.24
N PRO A 80 1.82 3.44 13.63
CA PRO A 80 1.31 3.63 12.29
C PRO A 80 2.26 3.02 11.26
N VAL A 81 1.75 2.12 10.43
CA VAL A 81 2.47 1.55 9.29
C VAL A 81 1.86 2.11 8.02
N THR A 82 2.71 2.56 7.11
CA THR A 82 2.29 3.14 5.83
C THR A 82 2.76 2.26 4.67
N ALA A 83 1.81 1.75 3.89
CA ALA A 83 2.09 1.13 2.61
C ALA A 83 1.93 2.15 1.49
N ILE A 84 2.88 2.16 0.56
CA ILE A 84 2.79 2.92 -0.69
C ILE A 84 2.37 1.92 -1.76
N VAL A 85 1.16 2.08 -2.26
CA VAL A 85 0.66 1.23 -3.35
C VAL A 85 0.87 2.02 -4.63
N GLU A 86 1.90 1.62 -5.38
CA GLU A 86 2.24 2.23 -6.67
C GLU A 86 1.39 1.69 -7.81
N TRP A 87 0.78 0.51 -7.63
CA TRP A 87 0.10 -0.18 -8.71
C TRP A 87 -1.35 0.29 -8.86
N ASP A 88 -1.57 1.17 -9.82
CA ASP A 88 -2.87 1.62 -10.30
C ASP A 88 -3.13 1.01 -11.69
N SER A 89 -3.60 -0.24 -11.74
CA SER A 89 -3.71 -0.97 -13.01
C SER A 89 -4.75 -0.45 -13.98
N ASP A 90 -5.70 0.33 -13.48
CA ASP A 90 -6.75 0.95 -14.29
C ASP A 90 -6.56 2.46 -14.45
N PHE A 91 -5.42 3.00 -14.00
CA PHE A 91 -5.10 4.43 -14.05
C PHE A 91 -6.17 5.33 -13.40
N THR A 92 -7.00 4.80 -12.51
CA THR A 92 -8.08 5.58 -11.87
C THR A 92 -7.56 6.50 -10.77
N LYS A 93 -6.36 6.23 -10.26
CA LYS A 93 -5.71 6.83 -9.09
C LYS A 93 -4.54 7.73 -9.47
N LEU A 94 -4.67 8.41 -10.61
CA LEU A 94 -3.74 9.47 -11.04
C LEU A 94 -3.85 10.71 -10.14
N THR A 95 -2.71 11.26 -9.74
CA THR A 95 -2.67 12.62 -9.19
C THR A 95 -3.15 13.64 -10.24
N PRO A 96 -3.60 14.85 -9.85
CA PRO A 96 -4.01 15.86 -10.82
C PRO A 96 -2.94 16.15 -11.89
N PHE A 97 -1.67 16.16 -11.50
CA PHE A 97 -0.54 16.35 -12.40
C PHE A 97 -0.34 15.17 -13.38
N GLU A 98 -0.37 13.93 -12.88
CA GLU A 98 -0.24 12.75 -13.76
C GLU A 98 -1.43 12.64 -14.72
N ARG A 99 -2.64 12.98 -14.25
CA ARG A 99 -3.85 13.04 -15.08
C ARG A 99 -3.71 14.07 -16.20
N GLU A 100 -3.21 15.27 -15.88
CA GLU A 100 -2.99 16.32 -16.87
C GLU A 100 -1.98 15.88 -17.94
N ARG A 101 -0.87 15.25 -17.52
CA ARG A 101 0.13 14.70 -18.45
C ARG A 101 -0.45 13.61 -19.34
N LEU A 102 -1.28 12.72 -18.81
CA LEU A 102 -1.92 11.67 -19.59
C LEU A 102 -2.87 12.27 -20.64
N LEU A 103 -3.68 13.25 -20.24
CA LEU A 103 -4.60 13.96 -21.13
C LEU A 103 -3.87 14.76 -22.23
N GLU A 104 -2.69 15.32 -21.93
CA GLU A 104 -1.85 15.97 -22.94
C GLU A 104 -1.28 14.94 -23.92
N ALA A 105 -0.73 13.83 -23.43
CA ALA A 105 -0.22 12.77 -24.30
C ALA A 105 -1.30 12.22 -25.24
N ASP A 106 -2.52 12.00 -24.73
CA ASP A 106 -3.66 11.60 -25.57
C ASP A 106 -3.99 12.65 -26.65
N ARG A 107 -3.88 13.94 -26.33
CA ARG A 107 -4.05 15.03 -27.31
C ARG A 107 -2.96 15.01 -28.38
N GLU A 108 -1.69 14.87 -27.99
CA GLU A 108 -0.56 14.80 -28.91
C GLU A 108 -0.72 13.62 -29.88
N VAL A 109 -1.12 12.44 -29.36
CA VAL A 109 -1.40 11.25 -30.18
C VAL A 109 -2.53 11.52 -31.17
N LEU A 110 -3.63 12.12 -30.73
CA LEU A 110 -4.77 12.45 -31.59
C LEU A 110 -4.47 13.54 -32.63
N ALA A 111 -3.60 14.49 -32.28
CA ALA A 111 -3.15 15.56 -33.17
C ALA A 111 -2.08 15.09 -34.18
N GLY A 112 -1.52 13.89 -33.99
CA GLY A 112 -0.41 13.38 -34.80
C GLY A 112 0.92 14.07 -34.50
N GLU A 113 1.05 14.66 -33.30
CA GLU A 113 2.26 15.32 -32.81
C GLU A 113 3.25 14.33 -32.18
N VAL A 114 2.97 13.03 -32.31
CA VAL A 114 3.84 11.93 -31.89
C VAL A 114 4.70 11.43 -33.06
N VAL A 115 5.92 11.01 -32.75
CA VAL A 115 6.84 10.41 -33.73
C VAL A 115 6.85 8.90 -33.51
N ASP A 116 6.77 8.12 -34.60
CA ASP A 116 6.90 6.67 -34.50
C ASP A 116 8.30 6.30 -33.99
N HIS A 117 8.37 5.31 -33.10
CA HIS A 117 9.62 4.88 -32.48
C HIS A 117 10.71 4.54 -33.52
N ASN A 118 10.33 4.01 -34.68
CA ASN A 118 11.24 3.63 -35.76
C ASN A 118 11.71 4.82 -36.60
N GLU A 119 11.03 5.96 -36.50
CA GLU A 119 11.36 7.19 -37.24
C GLU A 119 12.32 8.12 -36.47
N ILE A 120 12.61 7.80 -35.21
CA ILE A 120 13.55 8.55 -34.37
C ILE A 120 14.99 8.12 -34.68
N ASP A 121 15.87 9.07 -35.01
CA ASP A 121 17.32 8.83 -35.12
C ASP A 121 17.95 8.82 -33.72
N TRP A 122 18.11 7.61 -33.16
CA TRP A 122 18.64 7.37 -31.82
C TRP A 122 20.18 7.48 -31.71
N LYS A 123 20.86 7.87 -32.79
CA LYS A 123 22.34 7.90 -32.87
C LYS A 123 23.02 8.74 -31.80
#